data_AF-A0AAW2MJL0-F1
#
_entry.id   AF-A0AAW2MJL0-F1
#
_cell.length_a   1.000
_cell.length_b   1.000
_cell.length_c   1.000
_cell.angle_alpha   90.00
_cell.angle_beta   90.00
_cell.angle_gamma   90.00
#
_symmetry.space_group_name_H-M   'P 1'
#
loop_
_entity.id
_entity.type
_entity.pdbx_description
1 polymer ?
#
loop_
_entity_poly.entity_id
_entity_poly.type
_entity_poly.pdbx_seq_one_letter_code
_entity_poly.pdbx_strand_id
1 'polypeptide(L)'
;MVDFLLFVSHALRFLEQESQKLDSKSWKEAADKLETALKLMRDEVCSGIKCFEEVSLIKSLATVEREYEKTKSSIDLEMGKSGKLCMIQCLSGSDDDDEIKKSKNSVLQDLNELVDVERDGEDQVMKNEVILSVSAVVFCMDGVLKESKEIGKAIKELVQWENPSTQVDLNVILCKLRALQKSV
;
A
#
# COMPACT_ATOMS: atom_id res chain seq x y z
N MET A 1 7.44 1.54 11.37
CA MET A 1 6.41 2.16 10.49
C MET A 1 6.35 3.65 10.77
N VAL A 2 6.21 4.03 12.05
CA VAL A 2 6.17 5.45 12.48
C VAL A 2 7.39 6.22 11.98
N ASP A 3 8.59 5.66 12.11
CA ASP A 3 9.82 6.32 11.64
C ASP A 3 9.78 6.59 10.13
N PHE A 4 9.36 5.61 9.32
CA PHE A 4 9.20 5.79 7.88
C PHE A 4 8.19 6.90 7.55
N LEU A 5 7.03 6.92 8.21
CA LEU A 5 6.02 7.96 8.01
C LEU A 5 6.55 9.35 8.41
N LEU A 6 7.32 9.43 9.49
CA LEU A 6 7.98 10.66 9.92
C LEU A 6 8.97 11.14 8.86
N PHE A 7 9.84 10.28 8.35
CA PHE A 7 10.79 10.63 7.30
C PHE A 7 10.11 11.03 5.98
N VAL A 8 9.04 10.33 5.58
CA VAL A 8 8.22 10.73 4.41
C VAL A 8 7.66 12.14 4.61
N SER A 9 7.10 12.45 5.78
CA SER A 9 6.54 13.77 6.05
C SER A 9 7.60 14.88 5.97
N HIS A 10 8.80 14.63 6.49
CA HIS A 10 9.92 15.56 6.40
C HIS A 10 10.39 15.78 4.97
N ALA A 11 10.56 14.71 4.19
CA ALA A 11 11.02 14.78 2.82
C ALA A 11 9.97 15.42 1.89
N LEU A 12 8.68 15.11 2.05
CA LEU A 12 7.61 15.75 1.30
C LEU A 12 7.53 17.26 1.57
N ARG A 13 7.67 17.68 2.83
CA ARG A 13 7.70 19.10 3.19
C ARG A 13 8.86 19.84 2.53
N PHE A 14 10.04 19.21 2.48
CA PHE A 14 11.18 19.77 1.75
C PHE A 14 10.89 19.89 0.26
N LEU A 15 10.38 18.82 -0.37
CA LEU A 15 10.03 18.83 -1.80
C LEU A 15 8.99 19.89 -2.14
N GLU A 16 8.00 20.11 -1.28
CA GLU A 16 7.01 21.17 -1.45
C GLU A 16 7.67 22.56 -1.46
N GLN A 17 8.63 22.81 -0.56
CA GLN A 17 9.37 24.07 -0.50
C GLN A 17 10.25 24.32 -1.73
N GLU A 18 10.95 23.28 -2.21
CA GLU A 18 11.85 23.40 -3.35
C GLU A 18 11.12 23.35 -4.71
N SER A 19 9.91 22.77 -4.76
CA SER A 19 9.10 22.70 -5.99
C SER A 19 8.79 24.07 -6.60
N GLN A 20 8.74 25.13 -5.78
CA GLN A 20 8.51 26.50 -6.24
C GLN A 20 9.72 27.11 -6.93
N LYS A 21 10.92 26.53 -6.74
CA LYS A 21 12.19 27.02 -7.27
C LYS A 21 12.63 26.25 -8.52
N LEU A 22 12.24 24.97 -8.63
CA LEU A 22 12.48 24.15 -9.82
C LEU A 22 11.36 24.30 -10.86
N ASP A 23 11.35 25.40 -11.60
CA ASP A 23 10.45 25.56 -12.76
C ASP A 23 11.04 24.88 -14.00
N SER A 24 11.09 23.54 -13.99
CA SER A 24 11.51 22.74 -15.15
C SER A 24 10.45 21.71 -15.51
N LYS A 25 10.21 21.54 -16.82
CA LYS A 25 9.27 20.55 -17.35
C LYS A 25 9.57 19.13 -16.84
N SER A 26 10.86 18.78 -16.74
CA SER A 26 11.32 17.48 -16.23
C SER A 26 10.97 17.25 -14.77
N TRP A 27 11.11 18.27 -13.90
CA TRP A 27 10.70 18.16 -12.49
C TRP A 27 9.19 17.91 -12.37
N LYS A 28 8.38 18.62 -13.16
CA LYS A 28 6.93 18.46 -13.14
C LYS A 28 6.50 17.03 -13.52
N GLU A 29 7.10 16.47 -14.57
CA GLU A 29 6.83 15.09 -14.98
C GLU A 29 7.23 14.07 -13.90
N ALA A 30 8.40 14.26 -13.27
CA ALA A 30 8.85 13.41 -12.16
C ALA A 30 7.94 13.54 -10.92
N ALA A 31 7.47 14.74 -10.61
CA ALA A 31 6.56 15.00 -9.50
C ALA A 31 5.17 14.36 -9.72
N ASP A 32 4.61 14.45 -10.93
CA ASP A 32 3.33 13.81 -11.30
C ASP A 32 3.42 12.27 -11.18
N LYS A 33 4.54 11.68 -11.60
CA LYS A 33 4.82 10.25 -11.44
C LYS A 33 5.00 9.86 -9.98
N LEU A 34 5.71 10.67 -9.19
CA LEU A 34 5.87 10.46 -7.75
C LEU A 34 4.51 10.49 -7.05
N GLU A 35 3.65 11.46 -7.35
CA GLU A 35 2.30 11.54 -6.80
C GLU A 35 1.50 10.29 -7.13
N THR A 36 1.57 9.83 -8.39
CA THR A 36 0.91 8.58 -8.82
C THR A 36 1.43 7.38 -8.04
N ALA A 37 2.75 7.22 -7.89
CA ALA A 37 3.36 6.14 -7.12
C ALA A 37 2.93 6.18 -5.64
N LEU A 38 2.90 7.37 -5.03
CA LEU A 38 2.46 7.57 -3.65
C LEU A 38 0.98 7.22 -3.46
N LYS A 39 0.12 7.57 -4.41
CA LYS A 39 -1.31 7.20 -4.37
C LYS A 39 -1.47 5.69 -4.38
N LEU A 40 -0.80 4.97 -5.28
CA LEU A 40 -0.86 3.51 -5.36
C LEU A 40 -0.39 2.86 -4.05
N MET A 41 0.78 3.24 -3.54
CA MET A 41 1.32 2.68 -2.29
C MET A 41 0.43 2.97 -1.09
N ARG A 42 -0.11 4.19 -0.98
CA ARG A 42 -1.04 4.56 0.10
C ARG A 42 -2.33 3.74 0.01
N ASP A 43 -2.92 3.63 -1.17
CA ASP A 43 -4.21 2.96 -1.35
C ASP A 43 -4.10 1.46 -1.02
N GLU A 44 -2.96 0.85 -1.34
CA GLU A 44 -2.58 -0.51 -0.95
C GLU A 44 -2.50 -0.66 0.58
N VAL A 45 -1.67 0.17 1.23
CA VAL A 45 -1.47 0.14 2.70
C VAL A 45 -2.78 0.39 3.44
N CYS A 46 -3.53 1.43 3.07
CA CYS A 46 -4.77 1.79 3.73
C CYS A 46 -5.85 0.72 3.57
N SER A 47 -5.95 0.12 2.38
CA SER A 47 -6.91 -0.97 2.15
C SER A 47 -6.54 -2.21 2.94
N GLY A 48 -5.25 -2.53 3.01
CA GLY A 48 -4.71 -3.60 3.86
C GLY A 48 -5.07 -3.45 5.32
N ILE A 49 -4.69 -2.31 5.91
CA ILE A 49 -4.97 -1.99 7.32
C ILE A 49 -6.47 -2.08 7.62
N LYS A 50 -7.32 -1.59 6.72
CA LYS A 50 -8.78 -1.71 6.88
C LYS A 50 -9.24 -3.16 6.89
N CYS A 51 -8.68 -4.02 6.04
CA CYS A 51 -9.01 -5.44 6.04
C CYS A 51 -8.53 -6.14 7.32
N PHE A 52 -7.35 -5.76 7.82
CA PHE A 52 -6.81 -6.25 9.08
C PHE A 52 -7.68 -5.87 10.28
N GLU A 53 -8.18 -4.64 10.30
CA GLU A 53 -9.16 -4.18 11.29
C GLU A 53 -10.44 -5.02 11.23
N GLU A 54 -11.02 -5.21 10.04
CA GLU A 54 -12.24 -6.03 9.84
C GLU A 54 -12.06 -7.47 10.37
N VAL A 55 -10.92 -8.11 10.10
CA VAL A 55 -10.61 -9.45 10.59
C VAL A 55 -10.39 -9.47 12.11
N SER A 56 -9.66 -8.49 12.64
CA SER A 56 -9.32 -8.44 14.08
C SER A 56 -10.55 -8.21 14.98
N LEU A 57 -11.63 -7.66 14.43
CA LEU A 57 -12.91 -7.48 15.14
C LEU A 57 -13.76 -8.76 15.22
N ILE A 58 -13.35 -9.84 14.55
CA ILE A 58 -14.05 -11.12 14.59
C ILE A 58 -13.89 -11.74 15.98
N LYS A 59 -15.01 -11.97 16.68
CA LYS A 59 -15.00 -12.64 17.98
C LYS A 59 -14.65 -14.13 17.91
N SER A 60 -15.10 -14.79 16.85
CA SER A 60 -14.87 -16.22 16.61
C SER A 60 -15.13 -16.56 15.15
N LEU A 61 -14.16 -17.21 14.52
CA LEU A 61 -14.28 -17.67 13.14
C LEU A 61 -15.43 -18.66 12.96
N ALA A 62 -15.63 -19.58 13.91
CA ALA A 62 -16.71 -20.57 13.87
C ALA A 62 -18.11 -19.93 13.82
N THR A 63 -18.30 -18.77 14.44
CA THR A 63 -19.57 -18.02 14.38
C THR A 63 -19.78 -17.45 12.99
N VAL A 64 -18.76 -16.83 12.40
CA VAL A 64 -18.82 -16.30 11.03
C VAL A 64 -19.14 -17.40 10.03
N GLU A 65 -18.51 -18.57 10.14
CA GLU A 65 -18.79 -19.69 9.25
C GLU A 65 -20.20 -20.24 9.40
N ARG A 66 -20.67 -20.40 10.64
CA ARG A 66 -22.02 -20.89 10.90
C ARG A 66 -23.09 -19.94 10.38
N GLU A 67 -22.91 -18.63 10.56
CA GLU A 67 -23.84 -17.63 10.06
C GLU A 67 -23.82 -17.60 8.54
N TYR A 68 -22.63 -17.60 7.94
CA TYR A 68 -22.47 -17.63 6.48
C TYR A 68 -23.18 -18.84 5.86
N GLU A 69 -22.99 -20.05 6.38
CA GLU A 69 -23.64 -21.26 5.84
C GLU A 69 -25.17 -21.22 5.98
N LYS A 70 -25.73 -20.55 7.00
CA LYS A 70 -27.18 -20.37 7.13
C LYS A 70 -27.75 -19.43 6.07
N THR A 71 -27.02 -18.39 5.70
CA THR A 71 -27.48 -17.33 4.80
C THR A 71 -26.96 -17.49 3.38
N LYS A 72 -26.09 -18.47 3.11
CA LYS A 72 -25.41 -18.69 1.82
C LYS A 72 -26.38 -18.84 0.66
N SER A 73 -27.55 -19.47 0.86
CA SER A 73 -28.58 -19.63 -0.17
C SER A 73 -29.27 -18.32 -0.57
N SER A 74 -29.18 -17.28 0.27
CA SER A 74 -29.71 -15.93 0.03
C SER A 74 -28.63 -14.91 -0.35
N ILE A 75 -27.35 -15.30 -0.30
CA ILE A 75 -26.22 -14.43 -0.58
C ILE A 75 -25.77 -14.68 -2.03
N ASP A 76 -25.96 -13.67 -2.88
CA ASP A 76 -25.44 -13.68 -4.24
C ASP A 76 -23.91 -13.47 -4.23
N LEU A 77 -23.17 -14.50 -4.66
CA LEU A 77 -21.71 -14.47 -4.81
C LEU A 77 -21.27 -13.77 -6.11
N GLU A 78 -22.17 -13.52 -7.07
CA GLU A 78 -21.86 -12.83 -8.33
C GLU A 78 -21.87 -11.30 -8.21
N MET A 79 -22.08 -10.73 -7.02
CA MET A 79 -21.86 -9.30 -6.79
C MET A 79 -20.36 -8.94 -6.93
N GLY A 80 -19.95 -8.65 -8.15
CA GLY A 80 -18.60 -8.36 -8.66
C GLY A 80 -17.84 -7.19 -8.05
N LYS A 81 -17.94 -6.94 -6.74
CA LYS A 81 -17.02 -6.05 -5.99
C LYS A 81 -15.77 -6.79 -5.48
N SER A 82 -15.33 -7.81 -6.22
CA SER A 82 -14.09 -8.56 -5.97
C SER A 82 -12.83 -7.68 -6.03
N GLY A 83 -12.91 -6.51 -6.69
CA GLY A 83 -11.78 -5.59 -6.83
C GLY A 83 -11.15 -5.12 -5.50
N LYS A 84 -11.90 -5.10 -4.39
CA LYS A 84 -11.38 -4.74 -3.06
C LYS A 84 -10.97 -5.96 -2.20
N LEU A 85 -11.26 -7.16 -2.67
CA LEU A 85 -10.87 -8.43 -2.04
C LEU A 85 -9.50 -8.90 -2.50
N CYS A 86 -9.07 -8.49 -3.70
CA CYS A 86 -7.76 -8.79 -4.27
C CYS A 86 -6.56 -8.28 -3.41
N MET A 87 -6.75 -7.26 -2.57
CA MET A 87 -5.62 -6.52 -1.99
C MET A 87 -5.02 -7.15 -0.71
N ILE A 88 -5.74 -8.00 0.03
CA ILE A 88 -5.04 -8.82 1.06
C ILE A 88 -4.09 -9.80 0.38
N GLN A 89 -4.39 -10.27 -0.84
CA GLN A 89 -3.50 -11.16 -1.58
C GLN A 89 -2.18 -10.47 -1.95
N CYS A 90 -2.22 -9.17 -2.24
CA CYS A 90 -1.04 -8.31 -2.44
C CYS A 90 -0.19 -8.16 -1.15
N LEU A 91 -0.83 -8.15 0.02
CA LEU A 91 -0.14 -8.03 1.32
C LEU A 91 0.25 -9.37 1.96
N SER A 92 -0.37 -10.48 1.54
CA SER A 92 -0.17 -11.83 2.11
C SER A 92 0.90 -12.66 1.37
N GLY A 93 1.58 -12.11 0.37
CA GLY A 93 2.81 -12.70 -0.17
C GLY A 93 2.84 -13.06 -1.66
N SER A 94 2.04 -12.41 -2.52
CA SER A 94 2.42 -12.37 -3.94
C SER A 94 3.50 -11.30 -4.14
N ASP A 95 4.64 -11.69 -4.71
CA ASP A 95 5.70 -10.78 -5.17
C ASP A 95 5.29 -9.97 -6.42
N ASP A 96 4.09 -10.21 -6.96
CA ASP A 96 3.53 -9.58 -8.16
C ASP A 96 2.86 -8.21 -7.89
N ASP A 97 3.46 -7.37 -7.04
CA ASP A 97 3.13 -5.93 -7.06
C ASP A 97 3.86 -5.24 -8.24
N ASP A 98 3.68 -5.80 -9.44
CA ASP A 98 4.33 -5.36 -10.68
C ASP A 98 4.03 -3.89 -10.95
N GLU A 99 2.83 -3.42 -10.64
CA GLU A 99 2.41 -2.04 -10.86
C GLU A 99 3.11 -1.07 -9.91
N ILE A 100 3.16 -1.36 -8.59
CA ILE A 100 3.86 -0.53 -7.61
C ILE A 100 5.36 -0.52 -7.90
N LYS A 101 5.94 -1.70 -8.19
CA LYS A 101 7.35 -1.84 -8.52
C LYS A 101 7.71 -1.09 -9.81
N LYS A 102 6.88 -1.20 -10.86
CA LYS A 102 7.04 -0.46 -12.11
C LYS A 102 6.91 1.03 -11.90
N SER A 103 5.93 1.48 -11.11
CA SER A 103 5.72 2.89 -10.79
C SER A 103 6.93 3.48 -10.06
N LYS A 104 7.44 2.80 -9.03
CA LYS A 104 8.68 3.14 -8.32
C LYS A 104 9.88 3.23 -9.26
N ASN A 105 10.09 2.20 -10.09
CA ASN A 105 11.23 2.17 -11.01
C ASN A 105 11.15 3.29 -12.04
N SER A 106 9.95 3.62 -12.53
CA SER A 106 9.75 4.75 -13.44
C SER A 106 10.11 6.08 -12.76
N VAL A 107 9.71 6.29 -11.51
CA VAL A 107 10.11 7.51 -10.77
C VAL A 107 11.63 7.58 -10.62
N LEU A 108 12.28 6.50 -10.23
CA LEU A 108 13.74 6.46 -10.04
C LEU A 108 14.52 6.64 -11.36
N GLN A 109 13.99 6.14 -12.48
CA GLN A 109 14.60 6.33 -13.79
C GLN A 109 14.57 7.81 -14.21
N ASP A 110 13.43 8.47 -14.08
CA ASP A 110 13.28 9.90 -14.37
C ASP A 110 14.19 10.78 -13.50
N LEU A 111 14.44 10.38 -12.24
CA LEU A 111 15.39 11.09 -11.38
C LEU A 111 16.83 10.98 -11.89
N ASN A 112 17.23 9.83 -12.45
CA ASN A 112 18.55 9.68 -13.06
C ASN A 112 18.68 10.56 -14.31
N GLU A 113 17.62 10.69 -15.10
CA GLU A 113 17.60 11.59 -16.27
C GLU A 113 17.72 13.07 -15.86
N LEU A 114 17.32 13.43 -14.62
CA LEU A 114 17.49 14.77 -14.06
C LEU A 114 18.96 15.07 -13.66
N VAL A 115 19.76 14.04 -13.38
CA VAL A 115 21.19 14.14 -13.03
C VAL A 115 22.05 14.48 -14.25
N ASP A 116 21.72 13.93 -15.42
CA ASP A 116 22.53 14.08 -16.65
C ASP A 116 22.43 15.47 -17.31
N VAL A 117 21.56 16.36 -16.82
CA VAL A 117 21.45 17.74 -17.33
C VAL A 117 22.42 18.64 -16.55
N GLU A 118 23.69 18.59 -16.93
CA GLU A 118 24.78 19.41 -16.38
C GLU A 118 24.45 20.91 -16.40
N ARG A 119 24.34 21.51 -15.22
CA ARG A 119 24.56 22.95 -15.01
C ARG A 119 25.45 23.11 -13.78
N ASP A 120 26.56 23.80 -13.95
CA ASP A 120 27.54 24.03 -12.89
C ASP A 120 27.00 25.12 -11.92
N GLY A 121 27.07 24.89 -10.59
CA GLY A 121 26.71 25.89 -9.57
C GLY A 121 25.68 25.46 -8.50
N GLU A 122 25.04 26.44 -7.84
CA GLU A 122 24.05 26.27 -6.75
C GLU A 122 22.83 25.44 -7.18
N ASP A 123 22.44 25.51 -8.46
CA ASP A 123 21.38 24.70 -9.06
C ASP A 123 21.66 23.19 -8.95
N GLN A 124 22.92 22.76 -8.99
CA GLN A 124 23.28 21.35 -8.89
C GLN A 124 23.10 20.80 -7.48
N VAL A 125 23.42 21.60 -6.45
CA VAL A 125 23.25 21.21 -5.05
C VAL A 125 21.76 21.06 -4.75
N MET A 126 20.93 22.02 -5.16
CA MET A 126 19.48 21.96 -5.00
C MET A 126 18.88 20.73 -5.71
N LYS A 127 19.29 20.44 -6.96
CA LYS A 127 18.86 19.23 -7.68
C LYS A 127 19.22 17.95 -6.92
N ASN A 128 20.44 17.85 -6.39
CA ASN A 128 20.88 16.68 -5.64
C ASN A 128 20.03 16.48 -4.38
N GLU A 129 19.72 17.55 -3.64
CA GLU A 129 18.86 17.48 -2.46
C GLU A 129 17.42 17.07 -2.79
N VAL A 130 16.88 17.54 -3.93
CA VAL A 130 15.57 17.12 -4.44
C VAL A 130 15.57 15.63 -4.79
N ILE A 131 16.57 15.16 -5.52
CA ILE A 131 16.70 13.74 -5.89
C ILE A 131 16.83 12.86 -4.65
N LEU A 132 17.66 13.27 -3.69
CA LEU A 132 17.79 12.58 -2.40
C LEU A 132 16.45 12.54 -1.65
N SER A 133 15.71 13.63 -1.65
CA SER A 133 14.41 13.72 -0.98
C SER A 133 13.35 12.85 -1.65
N VAL A 134 13.27 12.83 -2.99
CA VAL A 134 12.35 11.91 -3.70
C VAL A 134 12.75 10.46 -3.45
N SER A 135 14.05 10.15 -3.50
CA SER A 135 14.55 8.81 -3.22
C SER A 135 14.21 8.37 -1.79
N ALA A 136 14.34 9.26 -0.81
CA ALA A 136 13.97 9.02 0.57
C ALA A 136 12.46 8.76 0.72
N VAL A 137 11.60 9.53 0.03
CA VAL A 137 10.14 9.31 0.02
C VAL A 137 9.82 7.91 -0.52
N VAL A 138 10.36 7.56 -1.69
CA VAL A 138 10.13 6.25 -2.33
C VAL A 138 10.64 5.10 -1.44
N PHE A 139 11.82 5.25 -0.85
CA PHE A 139 12.40 4.26 0.06
C PHE A 139 11.55 4.08 1.33
N CYS A 140 11.13 5.16 1.97
CA CYS A 140 10.38 5.08 3.20
C CYS A 140 8.98 4.50 2.97
N MET A 141 8.31 4.85 1.86
CA MET A 141 7.01 4.26 1.51
C MET A 141 7.12 2.76 1.19
N ASP A 142 8.19 2.32 0.55
CA ASP A 142 8.50 0.89 0.38
C ASP A 142 8.67 0.18 1.74
N GLY A 143 9.27 0.86 2.71
CA GLY A 143 9.35 0.41 4.10
C GLY A 143 7.98 0.28 4.77
N VAL A 144 7.09 1.27 4.62
CA VAL A 144 5.71 1.21 5.13
C VAL A 144 4.94 0.04 4.51
N LEU A 145 5.08 -0.17 3.20
CA LEU A 145 4.45 -1.29 2.52
C LEU A 145 4.93 -2.63 3.08
N LYS A 146 6.25 -2.81 3.23
CA LYS A 146 6.84 -4.02 3.82
C LYS A 146 6.35 -4.28 5.24
N GLU A 147 6.38 -3.27 6.12
CA GLU A 147 5.88 -3.42 7.48
C GLU A 147 4.38 -3.76 7.52
N SER A 148 3.60 -3.20 6.59
CA SER A 148 2.18 -3.56 6.45
C SER A 148 1.99 -5.03 6.05
N LYS A 149 2.86 -5.58 5.18
CA LYS A 149 2.87 -7.01 4.84
C LYS A 149 3.20 -7.88 6.06
N GLU A 150 4.17 -7.47 6.89
CA GLU A 150 4.50 -8.19 8.13
C GLU A 150 3.36 -8.16 9.16
N ILE A 151 2.65 -7.04 9.30
CA ILE A 151 1.42 -6.97 10.11
C ILE A 151 0.38 -7.98 9.60
N GLY A 152 0.18 -8.06 8.28
CA GLY A 152 -0.75 -9.02 7.68
C GLY A 152 -0.39 -10.48 7.97
N LYS A 153 0.90 -10.83 7.92
CA LYS A 153 1.39 -12.17 8.30
C LYS A 153 1.13 -12.46 9.77
N ALA A 154 1.45 -11.52 10.66
CA ALA A 154 1.21 -11.68 12.09
C ALA A 154 -0.28 -11.88 12.42
N ILE A 155 -1.19 -11.16 11.75
CA ILE A 155 -2.64 -11.34 11.90
C ILE A 155 -3.07 -12.72 11.39
N LYS A 156 -2.55 -13.17 10.24
CA LYS A 156 -2.85 -14.51 9.73
C LYS A 156 -2.41 -15.60 10.71
N GLU A 157 -1.21 -15.48 11.27
CA GLU A 157 -0.69 -16.40 12.27
C GLU A 157 -1.53 -16.41 13.55
N LEU A 158 -1.94 -15.24 14.04
CA LEU A 158 -2.80 -15.11 15.21
C LEU A 158 -4.15 -15.81 15.00
N VAL A 159 -4.81 -15.56 13.86
CA VAL A 159 -6.09 -16.22 13.54
C VAL A 159 -5.91 -17.74 13.38
N GLN A 160 -4.77 -18.18 12.84
CA GLN A 160 -4.44 -19.62 12.74
C GLN A 160 -4.22 -20.26 14.11
N TRP A 161 -3.62 -19.57 15.07
CA TRP A 161 -3.43 -20.06 16.44
C TRP A 161 -4.74 -20.21 17.20
N GLU A 162 -5.67 -19.29 17.01
CA GLU A 162 -7.01 -19.38 17.60
C GLU A 162 -7.87 -20.50 16.98
N ASN A 163 -7.51 -20.93 15.76
CA ASN A 163 -8.28 -21.90 14.96
C ASN A 163 -7.38 -23.03 14.42
N PRO A 164 -6.76 -23.86 15.28
CA PRO A 164 -5.73 -24.82 14.88
C PRO A 164 -6.25 -25.96 13.99
N SER A 165 -7.56 -26.22 14.01
CA SER A 165 -8.20 -27.30 13.24
C SER A 165 -8.57 -26.92 11.80
N THR A 166 -8.43 -25.65 11.43
CA THR A 166 -8.84 -25.14 10.13
C THR A 166 -7.70 -24.40 9.45
N GLN A 167 -7.57 -24.57 8.14
CA GLN A 167 -6.61 -23.80 7.35
C GLN A 167 -7.15 -22.37 7.19
N VAL A 168 -6.43 -21.40 7.73
CA VAL A 168 -6.85 -19.99 7.72
C VAL A 168 -6.45 -19.31 6.41
N ASP A 169 -7.46 -18.78 5.72
CA ASP A 169 -7.29 -17.85 4.59
C ASP A 169 -8.05 -16.54 4.90
N LEU A 170 -7.29 -15.47 5.13
CA LEU A 170 -7.84 -14.16 5.45
C LEU A 170 -8.75 -13.61 4.35
N ASN A 171 -8.49 -13.93 3.07
CA ASN A 171 -9.35 -13.50 1.96
C ASN A 171 -10.74 -14.12 2.07
N VAL A 172 -10.78 -15.43 2.29
CA VAL A 172 -12.03 -16.19 2.42
C VAL A 172 -12.83 -15.71 3.63
N ILE A 173 -12.15 -15.49 4.76
CA ILE A 173 -12.78 -14.97 5.98
C ILE A 173 -13.40 -13.60 5.70
N LEU A 174 -12.66 -12.70 5.05
CA LEU A 174 -13.15 -11.36 4.73
C LEU A 174 -14.32 -11.39 3.73
N CYS A 175 -14.28 -12.27 2.72
CA CYS A 175 -15.41 -12.50 1.82
C CYS A 175 -16.68 -12.87 2.59
N LYS A 176 -16.59 -13.86 3.48
CA LYS A 176 -17.72 -14.34 4.29
C LYS A 176 -18.25 -13.22 5.19
N LEU A 177 -17.36 -12.48 5.86
CA LEU A 177 -17.72 -11.37 6.75
C LEU A 177 -18.44 -10.24 6.01
N ARG A 178 -17.90 -9.80 4.87
CA ARG A 178 -18.52 -8.73 4.06
C ARG A 178 -19.83 -9.16 3.41
N ALA A 179 -19.99 -10.44 3.09
CA ALA A 179 -21.25 -10.97 2.60
C ALA A 179 -22.34 -10.91 3.68
N LEU A 180 -22.01 -11.29 4.92
CA LEU A 180 -22.92 -11.22 6.06
C LEU A 180 -23.33 -9.79 6.42
N GLN A 181 -22.42 -8.83 6.33
CA GLN A 181 -22.74 -7.41 6.57
C GLN A 181 -23.72 -6.80 5.57
N LYS A 182 -23.84 -7.37 4.36
CA LYS A 182 -24.77 -6.88 3.32
C LYS A 182 -26.16 -7.50 3.38
N SER A 183 -26.31 -8.61 4.11
CA SER A 183 -27.60 -9.31 4.25
C SER A 183 -28.47 -8.80 5.41
N VAL A 184 -27.94 -7.86 6.20
CA VAL A 184 -28.66 -7.11 7.27
C VAL A 184 -29.06 -5.74 6.75
#